data_AF-A0A5C5WVS3-F1
#
_entry.id   AF-A0A5C5WVS3-F1
#
_cell.length_a   1.000
_cell.length_b   1.000
_cell.length_c   1.000
_cell.angle_alpha   90.00
_cell.angle_beta   90.00
_cell.angle_gamma   90.00
#
_symmetry.space_group_name_H-M   'P 1'
#
loop_
_entity.id
_entity.type
_entity.pdbx_description
1 polymer ?
#
loop_
_entity_poly.entity_id
_entity_poly.type
_entity_poly.pdbx_seq_one_letter_code
_entity_poly.pdbx_strand_id
1 'polypeptide(L)'
;MTCQRACALLFVAWALMLTYGSWHPFRVGPDTVGDAWKTWLANGSAKGQSVSDLAVNLFAGVPLGFLGVMAIAKLKRFHTIRMPSVLIVLIVIVAISLVVELGQCRIVGRTSSMNDTVAQVMGGLLGSLIAWFAGDWIRGRLDVMTSSFQEAQSKATALLQLYAAGYCLWMLIPFAPVSLSELAAKWRTGMISMTAFAEFDPWQVTYTLAVSSVAAVPIGWLVAQFFLNISRSKNWLAAISVAVAVVVSLEFLQIFVESRVAALDDAIGSAAGALIGVWLFARVSEAPDHFESGSLAGLVPTLCALLLTVAYIAVALAPFDLATTSSELRMNLQRFESSNWLEGNSMLMVSNLFRSFLWSIALGGSMGWVVSQSKTYTKALWVGACIASVIICVGTEAMQFLSLQHDPSVLDAIARLLGVVVGLFIARLFQFDANHMTLANSRTKEA
;
A
#
# COMPACT_ATOMS: atom_id res chain seq x y z
N MET A 1 -13.38 -14.25 -11.06
CA MET A 1 -11.98 -14.72 -11.16
C MET A 1 -11.59 -15.22 -9.77
N THR A 2 -11.05 -16.43 -9.61
CA THR A 2 -10.71 -16.93 -8.26
C THR A 2 -9.53 -16.14 -7.67
N CYS A 3 -9.52 -15.93 -6.35
CA CYS A 3 -8.41 -15.24 -5.63
C CYS A 3 -7.03 -15.75 -6.07
N GLN A 4 -6.92 -17.06 -6.30
CA GLN A 4 -5.72 -17.72 -6.79
C GLN A 4 -5.20 -17.16 -8.14
N ARG A 5 -6.09 -16.94 -9.11
CA ARG A 5 -5.71 -16.37 -10.42
C ARG A 5 -5.24 -14.93 -10.27
N ALA A 6 -5.86 -14.16 -9.37
CA ALA A 6 -5.42 -12.80 -9.08
C ALA A 6 -4.01 -12.81 -8.47
N CYS A 7 -3.75 -13.67 -7.47
CA CYS A 7 -2.43 -13.83 -6.90
C CYS A 7 -1.38 -14.28 -7.93
N ALA A 8 -1.73 -15.19 -8.85
CA ALA A 8 -0.83 -15.62 -9.91
C ALA A 8 -0.48 -14.49 -10.89
N LEU A 9 -1.48 -13.71 -11.32
CA LEU A 9 -1.25 -12.55 -12.18
C LEU A 9 -0.42 -11.48 -11.49
N LEU A 10 -0.70 -11.19 -10.21
CA LEU A 10 0.07 -10.24 -9.41
C LEU A 10 1.50 -10.74 -9.17
N PHE A 11 1.70 -12.04 -8.95
CA PHE A 11 3.03 -12.65 -8.82
C PHE A 11 3.85 -12.44 -10.09
N VAL A 12 3.28 -12.74 -11.27
CA VAL A 12 3.95 -12.53 -12.56
C VAL A 12 4.21 -11.05 -12.81
N ALA A 13 3.22 -10.18 -12.58
CA ALA A 13 3.37 -8.74 -12.75
C ALA A 13 4.48 -8.18 -11.85
N TRP A 14 4.55 -8.62 -10.59
CA TRP A 14 5.58 -8.22 -9.65
C TRP A 14 6.97 -8.72 -10.06
N ALA A 15 7.08 -9.98 -10.50
CA ALA A 15 8.34 -10.53 -11.01
C ALA A 15 8.85 -9.75 -12.24
N LEU A 16 7.95 -9.39 -13.16
CA LEU A 16 8.29 -8.57 -14.32
C LEU A 16 8.70 -7.15 -13.90
N MET A 17 8.00 -6.55 -12.94
CA MET A 17 8.33 -5.22 -12.42
C MET A 17 9.72 -5.21 -11.76
N LEU A 18 10.06 -6.22 -10.95
CA LEU A 18 11.38 -6.37 -10.36
C LEU A 18 12.46 -6.54 -11.43
N THR A 19 12.21 -7.40 -12.41
CA THR A 19 13.16 -7.61 -13.52
C THR A 19 13.39 -6.32 -14.30
N TYR A 20 12.30 -5.62 -14.64
CA TYR A 20 12.36 -4.34 -15.35
C TYR A 20 13.13 -3.28 -14.55
N GLY A 21 12.80 -3.11 -13.27
CA GLY A 21 13.43 -2.14 -12.39
C GLY A 21 14.93 -2.41 -12.22
N SER A 22 15.30 -3.67 -11.97
CA SER A 22 16.69 -4.08 -11.84
C SER A 22 17.49 -3.93 -13.14
N TRP A 23 16.84 -4.07 -14.30
CA TRP A 23 17.52 -4.01 -15.60
C TRP A 23 17.62 -2.60 -16.20
N HIS A 24 16.92 -1.62 -15.65
CA HIS A 24 17.05 -0.23 -16.07
C HIS A 24 18.49 0.31 -15.76
N PRO A 25 19.18 1.01 -16.69
CA PRO A 25 18.68 1.67 -17.91
C PRO A 25 18.75 0.87 -19.23
N PHE A 26 18.81 -0.46 -19.18
CA PHE A 26 18.87 -1.34 -20.37
C PHE A 26 20.05 -1.08 -21.32
N ARG A 27 21.16 -0.55 -20.78
CA ARG A 27 22.40 -0.33 -21.53
C ARG A 27 23.23 -1.60 -21.53
N VAL A 28 22.97 -2.50 -22.48
CA VAL A 28 23.64 -3.81 -22.53
C VAL A 28 25.12 -3.64 -22.89
N GLY A 29 26.00 -4.07 -22.00
CA GLY A 29 27.45 -4.14 -22.17
C GLY A 29 27.91 -5.38 -22.94
N PRO A 30 29.21 -5.47 -23.26
CA PRO A 30 29.78 -6.56 -24.06
C PRO A 30 29.93 -7.88 -23.30
N ASP A 31 29.73 -7.89 -21.98
CA ASP A 31 30.01 -9.05 -21.13
C ASP A 31 29.15 -10.27 -21.49
N THR A 32 29.80 -11.44 -21.48
CA THR A 32 29.13 -12.71 -21.74
C THR A 32 28.42 -13.23 -20.49
N VAL A 33 27.50 -14.20 -20.67
CA VAL A 33 26.84 -14.88 -19.53
C VAL A 33 27.86 -15.60 -18.63
N GLY A 34 28.96 -16.10 -19.22
CA GLY A 34 30.04 -16.74 -18.46
C GLY A 34 30.79 -15.75 -17.56
N ASP A 35 31.00 -14.53 -18.05
CA ASP A 35 31.64 -13.46 -17.26
C ASP A 35 30.70 -12.97 -16.16
N ALA A 36 29.42 -12.83 -16.47
CA ALA A 36 28.38 -12.50 -15.49
C ALA A 36 28.37 -13.47 -14.30
N TRP A 37 28.46 -14.77 -14.55
CA TRP A 37 28.50 -15.79 -13.51
C TRP A 37 29.75 -15.68 -12.62
N LYS A 38 30.91 -15.44 -13.23
CA LYS A 38 32.18 -15.25 -12.48
C LYS A 38 32.12 -14.00 -11.61
N THR A 39 31.61 -12.89 -12.14
CA THR A 39 31.45 -11.64 -11.40
C THR A 39 30.50 -11.81 -10.22
N TRP A 40 29.35 -12.45 -10.43
CA TRP A 40 28.39 -12.72 -9.36
C TRP A 40 28.99 -13.58 -8.24
N LEU A 41 29.75 -14.64 -8.58
CA LEU A 41 30.47 -15.46 -7.60
C LEU A 41 31.55 -14.68 -6.85
N ALA A 42 32.27 -13.79 -7.54
CA ALA A 42 33.33 -12.99 -6.95
C ALA A 42 32.79 -11.92 -5.97
N ASN A 43 31.60 -11.39 -6.23
CA ASN A 43 30.96 -10.34 -5.43
C ASN A 43 30.20 -10.88 -4.21
N GLY A 44 30.54 -12.08 -3.72
CA GLY A 44 29.85 -12.72 -2.59
C GLY A 44 30.25 -12.22 -1.19
N SER A 45 31.22 -11.30 -1.07
CA SER A 45 31.64 -10.82 0.25
C SER A 45 30.71 -9.71 0.75
N ALA A 46 30.10 -9.88 1.93
CA ALA A 46 29.26 -8.88 2.61
C ALA A 46 29.95 -7.55 2.97
N LYS A 47 31.26 -7.41 2.70
CA LYS A 47 32.01 -6.19 3.02
C LYS A 47 31.72 -5.11 1.98
N GLY A 48 30.96 -4.09 2.39
CA GLY A 48 30.76 -2.85 1.62
C GLY A 48 29.35 -2.65 1.05
N GLN A 49 28.43 -3.58 1.30
CA GLN A 49 27.05 -3.41 0.85
C GLN A 49 26.25 -2.52 1.82
N SER A 50 25.47 -1.60 1.27
CA SER A 50 24.56 -0.78 2.04
C SER A 50 23.45 -1.62 2.67
N VAL A 51 23.16 -1.39 3.95
CA VAL A 51 22.01 -2.01 4.65
C VAL A 51 20.70 -1.65 3.94
N SER A 52 20.60 -0.43 3.40
CA SER A 52 19.44 0.02 2.62
C SER A 52 19.20 -0.84 1.38
N ASP A 53 20.26 -1.18 0.65
CA ASP A 53 20.14 -1.98 -0.59
C ASP A 53 19.72 -3.42 -0.27
N LEU A 54 20.33 -4.00 0.79
CA LEU A 54 19.92 -5.30 1.30
C LEU A 54 18.45 -5.30 1.72
N ALA A 55 18.00 -4.25 2.40
CA ALA A 55 16.62 -4.11 2.84
C ALA A 55 15.66 -3.99 1.64
N VAL A 56 15.98 -3.17 0.63
CA VAL A 56 15.16 -3.08 -0.60
C VAL A 56 15.01 -4.44 -1.27
N ASN A 57 16.12 -5.17 -1.44
CA ASN A 57 16.08 -6.48 -2.09
C ASN A 57 15.33 -7.52 -1.24
N LEU A 58 15.45 -7.45 0.09
CA LEU A 58 14.62 -8.23 1.00
C LEU A 58 13.12 -7.91 0.82
N PHE A 59 12.72 -6.64 0.83
CA PHE A 59 11.31 -6.25 0.66
C PHE A 59 10.78 -6.55 -0.73
N ALA A 60 11.60 -6.45 -1.77
CA ALA A 60 11.25 -6.87 -3.12
C ALA A 60 10.87 -8.36 -3.18
N GLY A 61 11.56 -9.20 -2.41
CA GLY A 61 11.27 -10.63 -2.31
C GLY A 61 9.96 -10.98 -1.59
N VAL A 62 9.53 -10.19 -0.61
CA VAL A 62 8.36 -10.49 0.23
C VAL A 62 7.06 -10.67 -0.58
N PRO A 63 6.68 -9.76 -1.49
CA PRO A 63 5.48 -9.96 -2.31
C PRO A 63 5.58 -11.18 -3.24
N LEU A 64 6.77 -11.51 -3.78
CA LEU A 64 6.96 -12.72 -4.60
C LEU A 64 6.65 -13.98 -3.79
N GLY A 65 7.23 -14.09 -2.59
CA GLY A 65 7.00 -15.21 -1.68
C GLY A 65 5.53 -15.37 -1.34
N PHE A 66 4.93 -14.27 -0.88
CA PHE A 66 3.55 -14.25 -0.44
C PHE A 66 2.58 -14.61 -1.58
N LEU A 67 2.68 -13.91 -2.71
CA LEU A 67 1.79 -14.11 -3.85
C LEU A 67 2.00 -15.48 -4.50
N GLY A 68 3.24 -15.95 -4.58
CA GLY A 68 3.57 -17.27 -5.13
C GLY A 68 2.91 -18.40 -4.34
N VAL A 69 3.01 -18.37 -3.01
CA VAL A 69 2.35 -19.37 -2.15
C VAL A 69 0.84 -19.27 -2.27
N MET A 70 0.28 -18.05 -2.28
CA MET A 70 -1.16 -17.84 -2.44
C MET A 70 -1.69 -18.26 -3.83
N ALA A 71 -0.85 -18.22 -4.86
CA ALA A 71 -1.16 -18.66 -6.22
C ALA A 71 -1.11 -20.19 -6.39
N ILE A 72 -0.22 -20.89 -5.68
CA ILE A 72 -0.04 -22.34 -5.83
C ILE A 72 -0.87 -23.13 -4.82
N ALA A 73 -0.97 -22.67 -3.57
CA ALA A 73 -1.62 -23.40 -2.49
C ALA A 73 -3.13 -23.57 -2.77
N LYS A 74 -3.49 -24.77 -3.24
CA LYS A 74 -4.87 -25.18 -3.47
C LYS A 74 -5.68 -25.09 -2.18
N LEU A 75 -6.96 -24.76 -2.34
CA LEU A 75 -8.00 -24.41 -1.36
C LEU A 75 -8.32 -25.44 -0.25
N LYS A 76 -7.44 -26.39 0.08
CA LYS A 76 -7.71 -27.31 1.21
C LYS A 76 -6.93 -26.90 2.45
N ARG A 77 -7.67 -26.84 3.56
CA ARG A 77 -7.31 -26.42 4.94
C ARG A 77 -6.10 -27.15 5.55
N PHE A 78 -5.46 -28.09 4.85
CA PHE A 78 -4.39 -28.90 5.38
C PHE A 78 -3.04 -28.19 5.24
N HIS A 79 -2.47 -27.81 6.39
CA HIS A 79 -1.13 -27.23 6.50
C HIS A 79 -0.05 -28.08 5.79
N THR A 80 -0.26 -29.39 5.68
CA THR A 80 0.67 -30.34 5.03
C THR A 80 0.90 -30.06 3.54
N ILE A 81 -0.07 -29.47 2.82
CA ILE A 81 0.06 -29.15 1.38
C ILE A 81 0.74 -27.78 1.17
N ARG A 82 0.89 -26.96 2.23
CA ARG A 82 1.54 -25.65 2.14
C ARG A 82 3.06 -25.73 2.09
N MET A 83 3.65 -26.67 2.82
CA MET A 83 5.10 -26.82 2.86
C MET A 83 5.70 -27.06 1.45
N PRO A 84 5.18 -27.99 0.63
CA PRO A 84 5.65 -28.15 -0.74
C PRO A 84 5.47 -26.88 -1.58
N SER A 85 4.39 -26.12 -1.35
CA SER A 85 4.15 -24.85 -2.06
C SER A 85 5.23 -23.81 -1.73
N VAL A 86 5.64 -23.70 -0.46
CA VAL A 86 6.75 -22.82 -0.06
C VAL A 86 8.06 -23.24 -0.74
N LEU A 87 8.40 -24.53 -0.75
CA LEU A 87 9.62 -24.99 -1.40
C LEU A 87 9.62 -24.71 -2.90
N ILE A 88 8.50 -24.98 -3.60
CA ILE A 88 8.36 -24.68 -5.02
C ILE A 88 8.53 -23.18 -5.29
N VAL A 89 7.87 -22.34 -4.50
CA VAL A 89 7.95 -20.88 -4.65
C VAL A 89 9.37 -20.38 -4.39
N LEU A 90 10.08 -20.91 -3.39
CA LEU A 90 11.46 -20.56 -3.13
C LEU A 90 12.38 -20.92 -4.30
N ILE A 91 12.21 -22.09 -4.91
CA ILE A 91 12.98 -22.48 -6.12
C ILE A 91 12.72 -21.47 -7.25
N VAL A 92 11.46 -21.08 -7.47
CA VAL A 92 11.10 -20.09 -8.48
C VAL A 92 11.70 -18.72 -8.16
N ILE A 93 11.70 -18.29 -6.90
CA ILE A 93 12.29 -17.01 -6.47
C ILE A 93 13.80 -17.01 -6.66
N VAL A 94 14.49 -18.10 -6.32
CA VAL A 94 15.92 -18.27 -6.61
C VAL A 94 16.18 -18.12 -8.11
N ALA A 95 15.38 -18.79 -8.96
CA ALA A 95 15.52 -18.69 -10.41
C ALA A 95 15.30 -17.25 -10.92
N ILE A 96 14.25 -16.57 -10.45
CA ILE A 96 13.97 -15.16 -10.80
C ILE A 96 15.13 -14.28 -10.36
N SER A 97 15.60 -14.42 -9.12
CA SER A 97 16.66 -13.60 -8.57
C SER A 97 17.99 -13.79 -9.31
N LEU A 98 18.33 -15.02 -9.68
CA LEU A 98 19.49 -15.30 -10.53
C LEU A 98 19.35 -14.68 -11.93
N VAL A 99 18.17 -14.74 -12.55
CA VAL A 99 17.92 -14.08 -13.85
C VAL A 99 18.11 -12.56 -13.72
N VAL A 100 17.61 -11.97 -12.64
CA VAL A 100 17.75 -10.54 -12.36
C VAL A 100 19.23 -10.15 -12.23
N GLU A 101 19.97 -10.81 -11.33
CA GLU A 101 21.36 -10.49 -11.00
C GLU A 101 22.33 -10.78 -12.16
N LEU A 102 22.18 -11.92 -12.84
CA LEU A 102 23.01 -12.24 -14.00
C LEU A 102 22.69 -11.33 -15.20
N GLY A 103 21.44 -10.89 -15.33
CA GLY A 103 21.05 -9.88 -16.30
C GLY A 103 21.70 -8.52 -16.01
N GLN A 104 21.79 -8.12 -14.74
CA GLN A 104 22.43 -6.88 -14.30
C GLN A 104 23.93 -6.83 -14.59
N CYS A 105 24.65 -7.96 -14.53
CA CYS A 105 26.06 -8.00 -14.96
C CYS A 105 26.26 -7.49 -16.39
N ARG A 106 25.25 -7.63 -17.24
CA ARG A 106 25.32 -7.22 -18.64
C ARG A 106 24.85 -5.78 -18.83
N ILE A 107 24.53 -5.04 -17.77
CA ILE A 107 24.04 -3.67 -17.87
C ILE A 107 25.11 -2.73 -17.35
N VAL A 108 25.57 -1.84 -18.22
CA VAL A 108 26.61 -0.86 -17.91
C VAL A 108 26.16 0.01 -16.73
N GLY A 109 26.99 0.06 -15.69
CA GLY A 109 26.71 0.82 -14.47
C GLY A 109 25.95 0.05 -13.38
N ARG A 110 25.65 -1.24 -13.58
CA ARG A 110 25.08 -2.12 -12.55
C ARG A 110 26.13 -3.11 -12.07
N THR A 111 26.13 -3.36 -10.77
CA THR A 111 26.95 -4.40 -10.13
C THR A 111 26.04 -5.49 -9.61
N SER A 112 26.23 -6.72 -10.06
CA SER A 112 25.55 -7.87 -9.46
C SER A 112 26.17 -8.24 -8.12
N SER A 113 25.35 -8.77 -7.23
CA SER A 113 25.75 -9.16 -5.88
C SER A 113 25.06 -10.45 -5.46
N MET A 114 25.85 -11.41 -4.96
CA MET A 114 25.28 -12.62 -4.35
C MET A 114 24.39 -12.27 -3.16
N ASN A 115 24.71 -11.20 -2.43
CA ASN A 115 23.94 -10.80 -1.27
C ASN A 115 22.57 -10.24 -1.65
N ASP A 116 22.43 -9.62 -2.83
CA ASP A 116 21.13 -9.18 -3.33
C ASP A 116 20.27 -10.40 -3.68
N THR A 117 20.87 -11.44 -4.26
CA THR A 117 20.20 -12.73 -4.44
C THR A 117 19.74 -13.31 -3.11
N VAL A 118 20.64 -13.36 -2.12
CA VAL A 118 20.33 -13.90 -0.79
C VAL A 118 19.24 -13.08 -0.12
N ALA A 119 19.29 -11.75 -0.17
CA ALA A 119 18.28 -10.86 0.39
C ALA A 119 16.91 -11.11 -0.25
N GLN A 120 16.84 -11.16 -1.58
CA GLN A 120 15.59 -11.41 -2.29
C GLN A 120 15.01 -12.80 -1.97
N VAL A 121 15.86 -13.83 -1.84
CA VAL A 121 15.44 -15.18 -1.42
C VAL A 121 14.94 -15.19 0.03
N MET A 122 15.64 -14.52 0.95
CA MET A 122 15.22 -14.37 2.35
C MET A 122 13.89 -13.61 2.46
N GLY A 123 13.70 -12.59 1.63
CA GLY A 123 12.44 -11.87 1.49
C GLY A 123 11.33 -12.78 0.99
N GLY A 124 11.62 -13.58 -0.04
CA GLY A 124 10.74 -14.61 -0.57
C GLY A 124 10.35 -15.67 0.46
N LEU A 125 11.28 -16.07 1.32
CA LEU A 125 11.01 -16.96 2.46
C LEU A 125 10.09 -16.28 3.47
N LEU A 126 10.39 -15.06 3.89
CA LEU A 126 9.56 -14.31 4.82
C LEU A 126 8.13 -14.14 4.28
N GLY A 127 7.97 -13.72 3.03
CA GLY A 127 6.67 -13.62 2.37
C GLY A 127 5.92 -14.95 2.29
N SER A 128 6.64 -16.04 2.01
CA SER A 128 6.10 -17.39 1.99
C SER A 128 5.62 -17.86 3.37
N LEU A 129 6.36 -17.53 4.44
CA LEU A 129 5.96 -17.80 5.83
C LEU A 129 4.73 -16.97 6.23
N ILE A 130 4.67 -15.69 5.85
CA ILE A 130 3.48 -14.85 6.05
C ILE A 130 2.27 -15.49 5.35
N ALA A 131 2.42 -15.94 4.10
CA ALA A 131 1.35 -16.64 3.40
C ALA A 131 0.98 -17.98 4.06
N TRP A 132 1.95 -18.69 4.65
CA TRP A 132 1.66 -19.91 5.40
C TRP A 132 0.78 -19.63 6.61
N PHE A 133 1.19 -18.70 7.47
CA PHE A 133 0.54 -18.43 8.76
C PHE A 133 -0.74 -17.60 8.62
N ALA A 134 -0.72 -16.56 7.80
CA ALA A 134 -1.82 -15.60 7.66
C ALA A 134 -2.64 -15.79 6.37
N GLY A 135 -2.19 -16.62 5.42
CA GLY A 135 -2.83 -16.74 4.11
C GLY A 135 -4.29 -17.20 4.16
N ASP A 136 -4.66 -18.09 5.10
CA ASP A 136 -6.07 -18.48 5.30
C ASP A 136 -6.92 -17.31 5.76
N TRP A 137 -6.41 -16.53 6.72
CA TRP A 137 -7.13 -15.38 7.24
C TRP A 137 -7.30 -14.32 6.15
N ILE A 138 -6.23 -13.98 5.43
CA ILE A 138 -6.26 -13.02 4.32
C ILE A 138 -7.22 -13.50 3.23
N ARG A 139 -7.11 -14.77 2.82
CA ARG A 139 -8.00 -15.36 1.82
C ARG A 139 -9.45 -15.34 2.28
N GLY A 140 -9.74 -15.68 3.53
CA GLY A 140 -11.08 -15.60 4.09
C GLY A 140 -11.66 -14.18 3.99
N ARG A 141 -10.86 -13.14 4.23
CA ARG A 141 -11.30 -11.75 4.05
C ARG A 141 -11.51 -11.38 2.58
N LEU A 142 -10.61 -11.80 1.69
CA LEU A 142 -10.77 -11.60 0.25
C LEU A 142 -11.97 -12.36 -0.32
N ASP A 143 -12.25 -13.56 0.18
CA ASP A 143 -13.40 -14.38 -0.19
C ASP A 143 -14.69 -13.71 0.27
N VAL A 144 -14.74 -13.16 1.49
CA VAL A 144 -15.89 -12.34 1.95
C VAL A 144 -16.11 -11.15 1.00
N MET A 145 -15.04 -10.40 0.68
CA MET A 145 -15.13 -9.25 -0.23
C MET A 145 -15.60 -9.61 -1.64
N THR A 146 -15.21 -10.78 -2.15
CA THR A 146 -15.51 -11.22 -3.52
C THR A 146 -16.80 -12.03 -3.64
N SER A 147 -17.30 -12.61 -2.55
CA SER A 147 -18.51 -13.42 -2.55
C SER A 147 -19.75 -12.57 -2.78
N SER A 148 -20.66 -13.04 -3.64
CA SER A 148 -21.89 -12.30 -3.98
C SER A 148 -23.05 -12.48 -3.00
N PHE A 149 -22.86 -13.32 -1.98
CA PHE A 149 -23.89 -13.74 -1.04
C PHE A 149 -23.68 -13.19 0.38
N GLN A 150 -22.60 -12.43 0.62
CA GLN A 150 -22.31 -11.88 1.94
C GLN A 150 -22.87 -10.47 2.09
N GLU A 151 -23.33 -10.15 3.29
CA GLU A 151 -23.86 -8.82 3.60
C GLU A 151 -22.79 -7.73 3.42
N ALA A 152 -23.22 -6.53 2.99
CA ALA A 152 -22.33 -5.39 2.76
C ALA A 152 -21.47 -5.04 3.99
N GLN A 153 -22.03 -5.19 5.21
CA GLN A 153 -21.33 -4.98 6.47
C GLN A 153 -20.14 -5.95 6.65
N SER A 154 -20.32 -7.23 6.29
CA SER A 154 -19.26 -8.24 6.36
C SER A 154 -18.10 -7.90 5.43
N LYS A 155 -18.41 -7.39 4.23
CA LYS A 155 -17.39 -6.96 3.26
C LYS A 155 -16.64 -5.70 3.72
N ALA A 156 -17.35 -4.70 4.25
CA ALA A 156 -16.72 -3.50 4.80
C ALA A 156 -15.78 -3.84 5.97
N THR A 157 -16.22 -4.74 6.85
CA THR A 157 -15.40 -5.25 7.96
C THR A 157 -14.14 -5.96 7.47
N ALA A 158 -14.28 -6.82 6.45
CA ALA A 158 -13.14 -7.51 5.85
C ALA A 158 -12.14 -6.52 5.23
N LEU A 159 -12.62 -5.48 4.55
CA LEU A 159 -11.77 -4.42 3.99
C LEU A 159 -11.05 -3.63 5.09
N LEU A 160 -11.74 -3.23 6.15
CA LEU A 160 -11.15 -2.53 7.30
C LEU A 160 -10.07 -3.36 7.99
N GLN A 161 -10.28 -4.67 8.10
CA GLN A 161 -9.29 -5.59 8.68
C GLN A 161 -8.05 -5.72 7.80
N LEU A 162 -8.21 -5.82 6.47
CA LEU A 162 -7.09 -5.84 5.55
C LEU A 162 -6.35 -4.50 5.54
N TYR A 163 -7.08 -3.38 5.61
CA TYR A 163 -6.50 -2.05 5.76
C TYR A 163 -5.66 -1.96 7.03
N ALA A 164 -6.22 -2.36 8.19
CA ALA A 164 -5.52 -2.29 9.46
C ALA A 164 -4.24 -3.14 9.46
N ALA A 165 -4.30 -4.34 8.89
CA ALA A 165 -3.11 -5.18 8.71
C ALA A 165 -2.06 -4.51 7.81
N GLY A 166 -2.49 -3.92 6.69
CA GLY A 166 -1.62 -3.18 5.78
C GLY A 166 -1.01 -1.92 6.40
N TYR A 167 -1.77 -1.19 7.20
CA TYR A 167 -1.31 -0.01 7.92
C TYR A 167 -0.26 -0.35 8.98
N CYS A 168 -0.51 -1.38 9.81
CA CYS A 168 0.48 -1.88 10.76
C CYS A 168 1.78 -2.31 10.05
N LEU A 169 1.65 -3.00 8.92
CA LEU A 169 2.80 -3.39 8.12
C LEU A 169 3.55 -2.18 7.57
N TRP A 170 2.84 -1.20 7.00
CA TRP A 170 3.44 0.02 6.46
C TRP A 170 4.22 0.80 7.53
N MET A 171 3.67 0.93 8.73
CA MET A 171 4.33 1.62 9.85
C MET A 171 5.63 0.94 10.30
N LEU A 172 5.74 -0.37 10.11
CA LEU A 172 6.89 -1.16 10.57
C LEU A 172 7.90 -1.48 9.46
N ILE A 173 7.57 -1.19 8.19
CA ILE A 173 8.53 -1.33 7.09
C ILE A 173 9.47 -0.12 7.05
N PRO A 174 10.78 -0.34 6.88
CA PRO A 174 11.46 -1.63 6.84
C PRO A 174 11.71 -2.19 8.24
N PHE A 175 11.32 -3.42 8.55
CA PHE A 175 11.60 -4.01 9.86
C PHE A 175 13.11 -4.31 9.99
N ALA A 176 13.89 -3.26 10.26
CA ALA A 176 15.34 -3.24 10.40
C ALA A 176 15.64 -2.85 11.86
N PRO A 177 15.93 -3.83 12.74
CA PRO A 177 16.16 -3.55 14.14
C PRO A 177 17.39 -2.66 14.30
N VAL A 178 17.20 -1.57 15.04
CA VAL A 178 18.21 -0.54 15.26
C VAL A 178 19.18 -0.95 16.37
N SER A 179 20.48 -0.75 16.15
CA SER A 179 21.50 -0.96 17.20
C SER A 179 21.41 0.12 18.30
N LEU A 180 21.91 -0.13 19.51
CA LEU A 180 21.91 0.87 20.59
C LEU A 180 22.64 2.18 20.18
N SER A 181 23.71 2.07 19.41
CA SER A 181 24.44 3.22 18.86
C SER A 181 23.62 4.01 17.84
N GLU A 182 22.88 3.33 16.97
CA GLU A 182 21.98 4.00 16.02
C GLU A 182 20.80 4.63 16.74
N LEU A 183 20.25 4.00 17.78
CA LEU A 183 19.18 4.59 18.58
C LEU A 183 19.64 5.90 19.25
N ALA A 184 20.85 5.91 19.79
CA ALA A 184 21.47 7.12 20.31
C ALA A 184 21.73 8.17 19.22
N ALA A 185 22.09 7.74 18.01
CA ALA A 185 22.24 8.63 16.86
C ALA A 185 20.88 9.25 16.47
N LYS A 186 19.81 8.45 16.37
CA LYS A 186 18.44 8.90 16.09
C LYS A 186 17.97 9.95 17.09
N TRP A 187 18.24 9.74 18.38
CA TRP A 187 17.94 10.72 19.41
C TRP A 187 18.69 12.04 19.18
N ARG A 188 20.01 11.98 18.90
CA ARG A 188 20.85 13.17 18.68
C ARG A 188 20.51 13.93 17.40
N THR A 189 20.09 13.24 16.35
CA THR A 189 19.72 13.84 15.06
C THR A 189 18.26 14.29 15.00
N GLY A 190 17.51 14.20 16.10
CA GLY A 190 16.10 14.61 16.15
C GLY A 190 15.12 13.66 15.43
N MET A 191 15.57 12.48 15.02
CA MET A 191 14.68 11.44 14.44
C MET A 191 13.74 10.82 15.49
N ILE A 192 13.99 11.08 16.77
CA ILE A 192 13.05 10.82 17.86
C ILE A 192 12.68 12.19 18.43
N SER A 193 11.52 12.71 18.04
CA SER A 193 11.05 14.02 18.49
C SER A 193 9.98 13.86 19.57
N MET A 194 10.33 14.25 20.79
CA MET A 194 9.40 14.27 21.93
C MET A 194 8.75 15.64 22.14
N THR A 195 9.17 16.65 21.37
CA THR A 195 8.63 18.00 21.45
C THR A 195 7.56 18.13 20.38
N ALA A 196 6.30 18.24 20.80
CA ALA A 196 5.21 18.46 19.87
C ALA A 196 5.39 19.81 19.17
N PHE A 197 5.24 19.83 17.84
CA PHE A 197 5.24 21.04 17.01
C PHE A 197 6.53 21.86 17.13
N ALA A 198 7.68 21.19 17.26
CA ALA A 198 8.98 21.83 17.44
C ALA A 198 9.38 22.71 16.24
N GLU A 199 9.04 22.27 15.02
CA GLU A 199 9.21 23.04 13.79
C GLU A 199 7.88 23.73 13.47
N PHE A 200 7.79 25.02 13.79
CA PHE A 200 6.55 25.80 13.67
C PHE A 200 6.30 26.28 12.23
N ASP A 201 6.28 25.35 11.27
CA ASP A 201 5.59 25.59 10.01
C ASP A 201 4.12 25.13 10.17
N PRO A 202 3.14 26.06 10.25
CA PRO A 202 1.74 25.72 10.44
C PRO A 202 1.22 24.77 9.35
N TRP A 203 1.76 24.86 8.13
CA TRP A 203 1.33 24.01 7.02
C TRP A 203 1.78 22.57 7.22
N GLN A 204 3.07 22.35 7.49
CA GLN A 204 3.61 21.02 7.79
C GLN A 204 2.90 20.38 8.99
N VAL A 205 2.71 21.12 10.08
CA VAL A 205 1.97 20.62 11.26
C VAL A 205 0.54 20.20 10.90
N THR A 206 -0.19 21.06 10.17
CA THR A 206 -1.56 20.75 9.77
C THR A 206 -1.62 19.54 8.85
N TYR A 207 -0.70 19.44 7.89
CA TYR A 207 -0.58 18.32 6.98
C TYR A 207 -0.32 17.01 7.72
N THR A 208 0.70 16.98 8.59
CA THR A 208 1.09 15.80 9.37
C THR A 208 -0.08 15.35 10.26
N LEU A 209 -0.69 16.26 11.02
CA LEU A 209 -1.85 15.93 11.85
C LEU A 209 -3.02 15.40 11.01
N ALA A 210 -3.34 16.02 9.87
CA ALA A 210 -4.44 15.61 9.02
C ALA A 210 -4.21 14.21 8.43
N VAL A 211 -3.02 13.95 7.87
CA VAL A 211 -2.68 12.67 7.25
C VAL A 211 -2.65 11.55 8.31
N SER A 212 -1.94 11.77 9.42
CA SER A 212 -1.80 10.77 10.49
C SER A 212 -3.15 10.51 11.20
N SER A 213 -4.02 11.52 11.31
CA SER A 213 -5.40 11.34 11.78
C SER A 213 -6.24 10.51 10.81
N VAL A 214 -6.32 10.90 9.54
CA VAL A 214 -7.14 10.22 8.54
C VAL A 214 -6.72 8.75 8.39
N ALA A 215 -5.42 8.47 8.41
CA ALA A 215 -4.90 7.11 8.31
C ALA A 215 -5.25 6.23 9.52
N ALA A 216 -5.40 6.82 10.72
CA ALA A 216 -5.73 6.08 11.93
C ALA A 216 -7.24 5.87 12.16
N VAL A 217 -8.12 6.60 11.45
CA VAL A 217 -9.59 6.47 11.57
C VAL A 217 -10.07 5.02 11.40
N PRO A 218 -9.65 4.26 10.38
CA PRO A 218 -10.09 2.87 10.21
C PRO A 218 -9.69 1.94 11.37
N ILE A 219 -8.56 2.21 12.03
CA ILE A 219 -8.10 1.44 13.19
C ILE A 219 -9.05 1.66 14.37
N GLY A 220 -9.37 2.92 14.66
CA GLY A 220 -10.33 3.28 15.71
C GLY A 220 -11.71 2.69 15.47
N TRP A 221 -12.19 2.74 14.23
CA TRP A 221 -13.46 2.12 13.84
C TRP A 221 -13.46 0.61 14.10
N LEU A 222 -12.40 -0.11 13.70
CA LEU A 222 -12.30 -1.56 13.86
C LEU A 222 -12.26 -1.96 15.34
N VAL A 223 -11.49 -1.24 16.16
CA VAL A 223 -11.45 -1.48 17.60
C VAL A 223 -12.82 -1.23 18.23
N ALA A 224 -13.50 -0.15 17.86
CA ALA A 224 -14.85 0.14 18.34
C ALA A 224 -15.85 -0.94 17.93
N GLN A 225 -15.76 -1.45 16.70
CA GLN A 225 -16.59 -2.56 16.23
C GLN A 225 -16.43 -3.79 17.13
N PHE A 226 -15.21 -4.11 17.57
CA PHE A 226 -14.98 -5.23 18.47
C PHE A 226 -15.59 -4.97 19.87
N PHE A 227 -15.28 -3.84 20.50
CA PHE A 227 -15.69 -3.59 21.89
C PHE A 227 -17.17 -3.20 22.06
N LEU A 228 -17.76 -2.53 21.06
CA LEU A 228 -19.12 -2.02 21.15
C LEU A 228 -20.18 -3.00 20.59
N ASN A 229 -19.81 -3.94 19.71
CA ASN A 229 -20.74 -4.99 19.27
C ASN A 229 -20.72 -6.24 20.15
N ILE A 230 -19.61 -6.57 20.80
CA ILE A 230 -19.47 -7.83 21.57
C ILE A 230 -19.98 -7.67 23.01
N SER A 231 -19.86 -6.48 23.60
CA SER A 231 -20.20 -6.28 25.02
C SER A 231 -21.67 -5.88 25.21
N ARG A 232 -22.35 -6.54 26.16
CA ARG A 232 -23.71 -6.17 26.61
C ARG A 232 -23.78 -4.73 27.15
N SER A 233 -22.67 -4.21 27.67
CA SER A 233 -22.50 -2.79 27.99
C SER A 233 -21.55 -2.16 26.98
N LYS A 234 -21.99 -1.08 26.32
CA LYS A 234 -21.14 -0.31 25.39
C LYS A 234 -19.94 0.26 26.17
N ASN A 235 -18.82 -0.45 26.20
CA ASN A 235 -17.63 -0.03 26.95
C ASN A 235 -16.78 0.92 26.09
N TRP A 236 -17.26 2.15 26.00
CA TRP A 236 -16.62 3.22 25.23
C TRP A 236 -15.20 3.54 25.72
N LEU A 237 -14.98 3.51 27.03
CA LEU A 237 -13.66 3.72 27.62
C LEU A 237 -12.68 2.65 27.13
N ALA A 238 -13.06 1.38 27.15
CA ALA A 238 -12.20 0.32 26.61
C ALA A 238 -11.92 0.49 25.12
N ALA A 239 -12.94 0.81 24.31
CA ALA A 239 -12.77 1.04 22.88
C ALA A 239 -11.78 2.19 22.59
N ILE A 240 -11.94 3.32 23.27
CA ILE A 240 -11.07 4.48 23.15
C ILE A 240 -9.64 4.15 23.61
N SER A 241 -9.50 3.59 24.81
CA SER A 241 -8.19 3.29 25.39
C SER A 241 -7.40 2.32 24.53
N VAL A 242 -8.04 1.25 24.03
CA VAL A 242 -7.38 0.28 23.15
C VAL A 242 -7.06 0.89 21.79
N ALA A 243 -7.96 1.68 21.21
CA ALA A 243 -7.71 2.30 19.91
C ALA A 243 -6.51 3.26 19.96
N VAL A 244 -6.45 4.13 20.97
CA VAL A 244 -5.32 5.03 21.19
C VAL A 244 -4.05 4.25 21.51
N ALA A 245 -4.12 3.24 22.39
CA ALA A 245 -2.97 2.43 22.75
C ALA A 245 -2.36 1.72 21.53
N VAL A 246 -3.18 1.18 20.62
CA VAL A 246 -2.71 0.52 19.40
C VAL A 246 -1.93 1.48 18.52
N VAL A 247 -2.49 2.65 18.18
CA VAL A 247 -1.82 3.58 17.26
C VAL A 247 -0.58 4.24 17.87
N VAL A 248 -0.63 4.60 19.16
CA VAL A 248 0.54 5.12 19.87
C VAL A 248 1.64 4.07 20.00
N SER A 249 1.27 2.79 20.20
CA SER A 249 2.25 1.69 20.20
C SER A 249 2.91 1.52 18.84
N LEU A 250 2.18 1.71 17.74
CA LEU A 250 2.76 1.65 16.40
C LEU A 250 3.80 2.76 16.20
N GLU A 251 3.50 3.99 16.59
CA GLU A 251 4.46 5.10 16.55
C GLU A 251 5.68 4.86 17.47
N PHE A 252 5.45 4.31 18.66
CA PHE A 252 6.55 3.91 19.54
C PHE A 252 7.45 2.84 18.90
N LEU A 253 6.86 1.86 18.22
CA LEU A 253 7.63 0.82 17.53
C LEU A 253 8.51 1.37 16.39
N GLN A 254 8.14 2.51 15.79
CA GLN A 254 8.97 3.17 14.76
C GLN A 254 10.32 3.67 15.30
N ILE A 255 10.46 3.86 16.61
CA ILE A 255 11.75 4.16 17.24
C ILE A 255 12.79 3.10 16.86
N PHE A 256 12.37 1.83 16.81
CA PHE A 256 13.21 0.68 16.47
C PHE A 256 13.31 0.38 14.97
N VAL A 257 12.82 1.27 14.12
CA VAL A 257 12.92 1.17 12.66
C VAL A 257 13.90 2.23 12.16
N GLU A 258 15.02 1.79 11.58
CA GLU A 258 16.15 2.66 11.20
C GLU A 258 15.72 3.90 10.41
N SER A 259 14.90 3.70 9.37
CA SER A 259 14.54 4.76 8.42
C SER A 259 13.32 5.59 8.82
N ARG A 260 12.73 5.37 9.99
CA ARG A 260 11.51 6.06 10.42
C ARG A 260 11.80 7.14 11.47
N VAL A 261 11.13 8.27 11.31
CA VAL A 261 11.10 9.34 12.31
C VAL A 261 9.94 9.06 13.26
N ALA A 262 10.24 8.90 14.54
CA ALA A 262 9.22 8.76 15.56
C ALA A 262 8.96 10.15 16.16
N ALA A 263 7.86 10.77 15.73
CA ALA A 263 7.49 12.12 16.17
C ALA A 263 6.23 12.09 17.05
N LEU A 264 6.24 12.90 18.11
CA LEU A 264 5.07 13.06 18.98
C LEU A 264 3.85 13.60 18.21
N ASP A 265 4.06 14.42 17.18
CA ASP A 265 3.00 14.98 16.35
C ASP A 265 2.22 13.90 15.57
N ASP A 266 2.93 12.89 15.07
CA ASP A 266 2.32 11.73 14.41
C ASP A 266 1.49 10.91 15.40
N ALA A 267 2.02 10.66 16.60
CA ALA A 267 1.30 9.96 17.65
C ALA A 267 0.02 10.71 18.09
N ILE A 268 0.08 12.04 18.20
CA ILE A 268 -1.09 12.88 18.51
C ILE A 268 -2.11 12.80 17.36
N GLY A 269 -1.66 12.98 16.12
CA GLY A 269 -2.51 12.89 14.93
C GLY A 269 -3.20 11.53 14.85
N SER A 270 -2.44 10.43 14.92
CA SER A 270 -3.01 9.09 14.88
C SER A 270 -3.93 8.79 16.07
N ALA A 271 -3.65 9.28 17.28
CA ALA A 271 -4.57 9.16 18.41
C ALA A 271 -5.89 9.91 18.14
N ALA A 272 -5.84 11.14 17.62
CA ALA A 272 -7.03 11.91 17.24
C ALA A 272 -7.84 11.19 16.15
N GLY A 273 -7.17 10.64 15.14
CA GLY A 273 -7.76 9.81 14.11
C GLY A 273 -8.49 8.58 14.67
N ALA A 274 -7.83 7.83 15.55
CA ALA A 274 -8.42 6.67 16.21
C ALA A 274 -9.66 7.04 17.03
N LEU A 275 -9.64 8.16 17.75
CA LEU A 275 -10.81 8.68 18.47
C LEU A 275 -11.98 9.01 17.53
N ILE A 276 -11.70 9.69 16.41
CA ILE A 276 -12.70 9.99 15.37
C ILE A 276 -13.29 8.68 14.83
N GLY A 277 -12.47 7.67 14.58
CA GLY A 277 -12.92 6.34 14.13
C GLY A 277 -13.88 5.67 15.11
N VAL A 278 -13.55 5.69 16.41
CA VAL A 278 -14.42 5.15 17.47
C VAL A 278 -15.74 5.89 17.51
N TRP A 279 -15.69 7.23 17.47
CA TRP A 279 -16.88 8.07 17.49
C TRP A 279 -17.78 7.84 16.27
N LEU A 280 -17.21 7.78 15.07
CA LEU A 280 -17.94 7.54 13.82
C LEU A 280 -18.65 6.18 13.85
N PHE A 281 -17.95 5.11 14.24
CA PHE A 281 -18.54 3.77 14.31
C PHE A 281 -19.76 3.75 15.24
N ALA A 282 -19.63 4.36 16.41
CA ALA A 282 -20.70 4.35 17.38
C ALA A 282 -21.91 5.18 16.95
N ARG A 283 -21.69 6.31 16.25
CA ARG A 283 -22.79 7.08 15.65
C ARG A 283 -23.52 6.30 14.56
N VAL A 284 -22.77 5.60 13.72
CA VAL A 284 -23.36 4.76 12.66
C VAL A 284 -24.10 3.55 13.26
N SER A 285 -23.60 2.99 14.35
CA SER A 285 -24.25 1.86 15.05
C SER A 285 -25.49 2.25 15.86
N GLU A 286 -25.65 3.54 16.16
CA GLU A 286 -26.83 4.09 16.86
C GLU A 286 -27.87 4.66 15.90
N ALA A 287 -27.51 4.90 14.63
CA ALA A 287 -28.44 5.40 13.65
C ALA A 287 -29.54 4.34 13.41
N PRO A 288 -30.83 4.69 13.56
CA PRO A 288 -31.92 3.76 13.27
C PRO A 288 -31.85 3.32 11.79
N ASP A 289 -32.20 2.07 11.51
CA ASP A 289 -32.22 1.43 10.18
C ASP A 289 -33.11 2.16 9.13
N HIS A 290 -33.74 3.26 9.52
CA HIS A 290 -34.67 4.07 8.73
C HIS A 290 -34.03 5.34 8.16
N PHE A 291 -32.75 5.31 7.77
CA PHE A 291 -32.26 6.31 6.81
C PHE A 291 -32.97 6.08 5.48
N GLU A 292 -34.17 6.65 5.35
CA GLU A 292 -34.89 6.71 4.09
C GLU A 292 -33.98 7.32 3.05
N SER A 293 -33.95 6.69 1.88
CA SER A 293 -33.14 7.03 0.71
C SER A 293 -33.56 8.39 0.11
N GLY A 294 -33.33 9.48 0.85
CA GLY A 294 -33.50 10.85 0.38
C GLY A 294 -32.43 11.21 -0.66
N SER A 295 -32.69 12.26 -1.46
CA SER A 295 -31.80 12.70 -2.55
C SER A 295 -30.36 13.02 -2.09
N LEU A 296 -30.17 13.40 -0.81
CA LEU A 296 -28.87 13.69 -0.23
C LEU A 296 -28.00 12.43 -0.04
N ALA A 297 -28.59 11.26 0.20
CA ALA A 297 -27.84 10.01 0.36
C ALA A 297 -27.08 9.63 -0.93
N GLY A 298 -27.64 9.97 -2.10
CA GLY A 298 -26.97 9.78 -3.38
C GLY A 298 -25.81 10.75 -3.63
N LEU A 299 -25.75 11.89 -2.94
CA LEU A 299 -24.66 12.88 -3.06
C LEU A 299 -23.46 12.53 -2.19
N VAL A 300 -23.65 11.80 -1.09
CA VAL A 300 -22.58 11.47 -0.15
C VAL A 300 -21.40 10.76 -0.84
N PRO A 301 -21.58 9.71 -1.65
CA PRO A 301 -20.46 9.03 -2.31
C PRO A 301 -19.70 9.95 -3.27
N THR A 302 -20.41 10.84 -3.97
CA THR A 302 -19.83 11.82 -4.88
C THR A 302 -18.99 12.85 -4.11
N LEU A 303 -19.51 13.37 -3.01
CA LEU A 303 -18.79 14.31 -2.15
C LEU A 303 -17.56 13.64 -1.52
N CYS A 304 -17.68 12.40 -1.05
CA CYS A 304 -16.55 11.63 -0.53
C CYS A 304 -15.48 11.40 -1.61
N ALA A 305 -15.87 11.01 -2.81
CA ALA A 305 -14.93 10.83 -3.92
C ALA A 305 -14.26 12.13 -4.33
N LEU A 306 -15.00 13.26 -4.33
CA LEU A 306 -14.45 14.58 -4.62
C LEU A 306 -13.43 15.00 -3.55
N LEU A 307 -13.80 14.92 -2.27
CA LEU A 307 -12.92 15.24 -1.16
C LEU A 307 -11.67 14.35 -1.15
N LEU A 308 -11.81 13.06 -1.42
CA LEU A 308 -10.69 12.14 -1.53
C LEU A 308 -9.79 12.48 -2.72
N THR A 309 -10.37 12.89 -3.86
CA THR A 309 -9.60 13.34 -5.03
C THR A 309 -8.81 14.60 -4.72
N VAL A 310 -9.42 15.57 -4.04
CA VAL A 310 -8.74 16.79 -3.61
C VAL A 310 -7.62 16.47 -2.62
N ALA A 311 -7.88 15.62 -1.63
CA ALA A 311 -6.87 15.18 -0.67
C ALA A 311 -5.73 14.43 -1.36
N TYR A 312 -6.04 13.54 -2.31
CA TYR A 312 -5.06 12.82 -3.12
C TYR A 312 -4.13 13.77 -3.87
N ILE A 313 -4.69 14.77 -4.57
CA ILE A 313 -3.91 15.76 -5.31
C ILE A 313 -3.09 16.61 -4.34
N ALA A 314 -3.68 17.07 -3.24
CA ALA A 314 -2.98 17.86 -2.23
C ALA A 314 -1.79 17.11 -1.62
N VAL A 315 -1.96 15.84 -1.26
CA VAL A 315 -0.90 14.99 -0.74
C VAL A 315 0.23 14.79 -1.76
N ALA A 316 -0.12 14.64 -3.03
CA ALA A 316 0.88 14.46 -4.08
C ALA A 316 1.63 15.75 -4.44
N LEU A 317 1.04 16.93 -4.18
CA LEU A 317 1.66 18.22 -4.47
C LEU A 317 2.38 18.86 -3.28
N ALA A 318 2.09 18.43 -2.05
CA ALA A 318 2.76 18.91 -0.85
C ALA A 318 4.29 18.70 -0.96
N PRO A 319 5.14 19.72 -0.68
CA PRO A 319 4.83 20.95 0.07
C PRO A 319 4.32 22.16 -0.73
N PHE A 320 3.85 21.98 -1.97
CA PHE A 320 3.31 23.04 -2.86
C PHE A 320 4.35 24.07 -3.34
N ASP A 321 5.63 23.71 -3.31
CA ASP A 321 6.70 24.49 -3.92
C ASP A 321 6.69 24.29 -5.44
N LEU A 322 5.88 25.10 -6.13
CA LEU A 322 5.74 25.07 -7.58
C LEU A 322 6.78 25.96 -8.24
N ALA A 323 7.41 25.45 -9.30
CA ALA A 323 8.25 26.18 -10.22
C ALA A 323 7.46 27.34 -10.82
N THR A 324 7.93 28.55 -10.59
CA THR A 324 7.30 29.78 -11.09
C THR A 324 8.08 30.36 -12.28
N THR A 325 9.31 29.89 -12.50
CA THR A 325 10.19 30.39 -13.56
C THR A 325 10.45 29.34 -14.64
N SER A 326 10.72 29.81 -15.87
CA SER A 326 11.07 28.92 -16.98
C SER A 326 12.43 28.22 -16.79
N SER A 327 13.34 28.83 -16.02
CA SER A 327 14.61 28.23 -15.62
C SER A 327 14.41 27.03 -14.69
N GLU A 328 13.53 27.13 -13.69
CA GLU A 328 13.18 26.02 -12.81
C GLU A 328 12.52 24.87 -13.58
N LEU A 329 11.61 25.18 -14.49
CA LEU A 329 10.97 24.17 -15.33
C LEU A 329 11.98 23.44 -16.22
N ARG A 330 12.96 24.16 -16.79
CA ARG A 330 14.05 23.54 -17.55
C ARG A 330 14.94 22.67 -16.68
N MET A 331 15.21 23.07 -15.43
CA MET A 331 15.95 22.24 -14.48
C MET A 331 15.17 20.95 -14.17
N ASN A 332 13.86 21.04 -13.94
CA ASN A 332 13.02 19.85 -13.73
C ASN A 332 12.99 18.94 -14.96
N LEU A 333 12.94 19.49 -16.18
CA LEU A 333 13.04 18.69 -17.40
C LEU A 333 14.38 17.98 -17.51
N GLN A 334 15.48 18.69 -17.24
CA GLN A 334 16.82 18.11 -17.23
C GLN A 334 16.96 17.05 -16.15
N ARG A 335 16.41 17.26 -14.95
CA ARG A 335 16.35 16.25 -13.88
C ARG A 335 15.56 15.04 -14.34
N PHE A 336 14.38 15.21 -14.95
CA PHE A 336 13.59 14.11 -15.49
C PHE A 336 14.37 13.30 -16.54
N GLU A 337 15.03 13.96 -17.50
CA GLU A 337 15.83 13.31 -18.55
C GLU A 337 17.09 12.63 -18.02
N SER A 338 17.73 13.23 -17.01
CA SER A 338 18.98 12.73 -16.41
C SER A 338 18.77 11.82 -15.20
N SER A 339 17.54 11.73 -14.70
CA SER A 339 17.22 10.94 -13.52
C SER A 339 17.48 9.47 -13.83
N ASN A 340 18.64 9.00 -13.38
CA ASN A 340 18.80 7.61 -13.07
C ASN A 340 17.87 7.35 -11.89
N TRP A 341 16.65 6.88 -12.16
CA TRP A 341 15.59 6.58 -11.18
C TRP A 341 16.03 5.70 -10.00
N LEU A 342 17.22 5.11 -10.09
CA LEU A 342 17.83 4.18 -9.15
C LEU A 342 19.08 4.77 -8.47
N GLU A 343 19.50 5.99 -8.82
CA GLU A 343 20.52 6.75 -8.10
C GLU A 343 19.81 7.59 -7.04
N GLY A 344 19.68 7.03 -5.84
CA GLY A 344 19.02 7.70 -4.72
C GLY A 344 18.78 6.77 -3.54
N ASN A 345 18.10 7.28 -2.51
CA ASN A 345 17.67 6.46 -1.38
C ASN A 345 16.57 5.48 -1.87
N SER A 346 16.99 4.26 -2.18
CA SER A 346 16.17 3.20 -2.73
C SER A 346 14.95 2.88 -1.85
N MET A 347 15.07 3.05 -0.53
CA MET A 347 13.97 2.86 0.42
C MET A 347 12.93 3.97 0.37
N LEU A 348 13.38 5.22 0.22
CA LEU A 348 12.46 6.36 0.05
C LEU A 348 11.63 6.19 -1.23
N MET A 349 12.26 5.74 -2.31
CA MET A 349 11.56 5.44 -3.56
C MET A 349 10.50 4.34 -3.38
N VAL A 350 10.84 3.22 -2.76
CA VAL A 350 9.88 2.13 -2.50
C VAL A 350 8.71 2.62 -1.64
N SER A 351 8.99 3.41 -0.60
CA SER A 351 7.96 4.00 0.25
C SER A 351 7.03 4.93 -0.55
N ASN A 352 7.59 5.78 -1.42
CA ASN A 352 6.83 6.68 -2.28
C ASN A 352 5.95 5.92 -3.27
N LEU A 353 6.49 4.90 -3.96
CA LEU A 353 5.74 4.05 -4.89
C LEU A 353 4.57 3.35 -4.19
N PHE A 354 4.83 2.80 -3.00
CA PHE A 354 3.80 2.12 -2.21
C PHE A 354 2.71 3.10 -1.75
N ARG A 355 3.11 4.29 -1.29
CA ARG A 355 2.18 5.37 -0.92
C ARG A 355 1.32 5.78 -2.12
N SER A 356 1.93 6.05 -3.27
CA SER A 356 1.26 6.37 -4.53
C SER A 356 0.23 5.28 -4.91
N PHE A 357 0.65 4.01 -4.86
CA PHE A 357 -0.22 2.86 -5.14
C PHE A 357 -1.44 2.80 -4.20
N LEU A 358 -1.23 2.91 -2.88
CA LEU A 358 -2.31 2.82 -1.89
C LEU A 358 -3.32 3.95 -2.01
N TRP A 359 -2.86 5.19 -2.15
CA TRP A 359 -3.74 6.35 -2.33
C TRP A 359 -4.56 6.25 -3.61
N SER A 360 -3.97 5.70 -4.68
CA SER A 360 -4.68 5.44 -5.92
C SER A 360 -5.72 4.32 -5.84
N ILE A 361 -5.53 3.31 -4.96
CA ILE A 361 -6.59 2.32 -4.65
C ILE A 361 -7.81 3.03 -4.07
N ALA A 362 -7.60 3.94 -3.12
CA ALA A 362 -8.69 4.68 -2.50
C ALA A 362 -9.45 5.53 -3.55
N LEU A 363 -8.71 6.22 -4.42
CA LEU A 363 -9.28 7.00 -5.53
C LEU A 363 -10.12 6.14 -6.49
N GLY A 364 -9.56 5.02 -6.97
CA GLY A 364 -10.28 4.11 -7.86
C GLY A 364 -11.52 3.51 -7.19
N GLY A 365 -11.41 3.17 -5.90
CA GLY A 365 -12.51 2.66 -5.08
C GLY A 365 -13.66 3.66 -4.94
N SER A 366 -13.34 4.93 -4.64
CA SER A 366 -14.37 5.97 -4.51
C SER A 366 -15.05 6.29 -5.84
N MET A 367 -14.30 6.32 -6.94
CA MET A 367 -14.88 6.54 -8.28
C MET A 367 -15.82 5.38 -8.68
N GLY A 368 -15.40 4.14 -8.42
CA GLY A 368 -16.26 2.98 -8.63
C GLY A 368 -17.49 3.00 -7.73
N TRP A 369 -17.37 3.49 -6.49
CA TRP A 369 -18.51 3.65 -5.58
C TRP A 369 -19.52 4.67 -6.11
N VAL A 370 -19.08 5.82 -6.63
CA VAL A 370 -19.97 6.81 -7.27
C VAL A 370 -20.73 6.19 -8.45
N VAL A 371 -20.02 5.50 -9.34
CA VAL A 371 -20.66 4.81 -10.48
C VAL A 371 -21.64 3.75 -10.00
N SER A 372 -21.34 3.06 -8.89
CA SER A 372 -22.19 2.00 -8.36
C SER A 372 -23.56 2.47 -7.86
N GLN A 373 -23.69 3.76 -7.50
CA GLN A 373 -24.96 4.36 -7.06
C GLN A 373 -25.91 4.71 -8.21
N SER A 374 -25.40 4.75 -9.44
CA SER A 374 -26.23 5.10 -10.59
C SER A 374 -27.24 3.98 -10.89
N LYS A 375 -28.52 4.33 -10.94
CA LYS A 375 -29.61 3.41 -11.35
C LYS A 375 -29.44 2.90 -12.78
N THR A 376 -28.85 3.72 -13.64
CA THR A 376 -28.61 3.39 -15.05
C THR A 376 -27.22 2.79 -15.18
N TYR A 377 -27.12 1.47 -14.96
CA TYR A 377 -25.87 0.76 -15.18
C TYR A 377 -25.53 0.81 -16.67
N THR A 378 -24.50 1.56 -17.02
CA THR A 378 -23.91 1.51 -18.35
C THR A 378 -22.44 1.21 -18.22
N LYS A 379 -21.94 0.32 -19.09
CA LYS A 379 -20.49 0.13 -19.28
C LYS A 379 -19.79 1.47 -19.51
N ALA A 380 -20.49 2.44 -20.12
CA ALA A 380 -20.02 3.79 -20.34
C ALA A 380 -19.65 4.54 -19.05
N LEU A 381 -20.44 4.44 -17.97
CA LEU A 381 -20.10 5.10 -16.70
C LEU A 381 -18.83 4.52 -16.07
N TRP A 382 -18.65 3.19 -16.11
CA TRP A 382 -17.43 2.55 -15.63
C TRP A 382 -16.21 2.95 -16.48
N VAL A 383 -16.36 3.01 -17.80
CA VAL A 383 -15.31 3.51 -18.70
C VAL A 383 -14.99 4.98 -18.38
N GLY A 384 -16.00 5.80 -18.13
CA GLY A 384 -15.84 7.19 -17.71
C GLY A 384 -15.07 7.33 -16.39
N ALA A 385 -15.39 6.51 -15.39
CA ALA A 385 -14.64 6.48 -14.13
C ALA A 385 -13.19 6.01 -14.30
N CYS A 386 -12.94 5.01 -15.17
CA CYS A 386 -11.58 4.62 -15.53
C CYS A 386 -10.81 5.80 -16.16
N ILE A 387 -11.40 6.46 -17.15
CA ILE A 387 -10.78 7.60 -17.84
C ILE A 387 -10.52 8.75 -16.87
N ALA A 388 -11.51 9.11 -16.04
CA ALA A 388 -11.35 10.18 -15.05
C ALA A 388 -10.22 9.87 -14.06
N SER A 389 -10.14 8.63 -13.58
CA SER A 389 -9.08 8.22 -12.65
C SER A 389 -7.70 8.25 -13.31
N VAL A 390 -7.59 7.82 -14.59
CA VAL A 390 -6.34 7.93 -15.37
C VAL A 390 -5.94 9.39 -15.56
N ILE A 391 -6.88 10.27 -15.90
CA ILE A 391 -6.63 11.72 -16.05
C ILE A 391 -6.13 12.31 -14.73
N ILE A 392 -6.72 11.93 -13.60
CA ILE A 392 -6.27 12.39 -12.28
C ILE A 392 -4.85 11.89 -12.01
N CYS A 393 -4.55 10.61 -12.20
CA CYS A 393 -3.20 10.07 -11.96
C CYS A 393 -2.13 10.71 -12.84
N VAL A 394 -2.38 10.81 -14.15
CA VAL A 394 -1.45 11.43 -15.11
C VAL A 394 -1.34 12.94 -14.86
N GLY A 395 -2.46 13.60 -14.57
CA GLY A 395 -2.49 15.02 -14.24
C GLY A 395 -1.73 15.33 -12.96
N THR A 396 -1.83 14.47 -11.93
CA THR A 396 -1.04 14.60 -10.71
C THR A 396 0.46 14.46 -10.98
N GLU A 397 0.89 13.48 -11.79
CA GLU A 397 2.30 13.36 -12.20
C GLU A 397 2.77 14.59 -12.99
N ALA A 398 1.95 15.08 -13.91
CA ALA A 398 2.25 16.29 -14.68
C ALA A 398 2.32 17.54 -13.79
N MET A 399 1.51 17.62 -12.73
CA MET A 399 1.60 18.70 -11.75
C MET A 399 2.82 18.53 -10.83
N GLN A 400 3.23 17.30 -10.49
CA GLN A 400 4.47 17.06 -9.76
C GLN A 400 5.71 17.48 -10.56
N PHE A 401 5.65 17.43 -11.89
CA PHE A 401 6.69 18.02 -12.74
C PHE A 401 6.87 19.53 -12.52
N LEU A 402 5.81 20.22 -12.08
CA LEU A 402 5.89 21.62 -11.68
C LEU A 402 6.45 21.79 -10.27
N SER A 403 6.54 20.75 -9.44
CA SER A 403 7.10 20.89 -8.09
C SER A 403 8.63 20.92 -8.13
N LEU A 404 9.24 21.80 -7.35
CA LEU A 404 10.71 21.92 -7.22
C LEU A 404 11.33 20.78 -6.41
N GLN A 405 10.52 20.14 -5.57
CA GLN A 405 10.97 19.12 -4.61
C GLN A 405 10.62 17.68 -5.03
N HIS A 406 9.83 17.49 -6.09
CA HIS A 406 9.46 16.16 -6.56
C HIS A 406 10.22 15.82 -7.84
N ASP A 407 10.73 14.59 -7.88
CA ASP A 407 11.24 14.00 -9.11
C ASP A 407 10.08 13.20 -9.75
N PRO A 408 9.46 13.71 -10.82
CA PRO A 408 8.34 13.04 -11.46
C PRO A 408 8.80 11.70 -12.05
N SER A 409 8.11 10.60 -11.77
CA SER A 409 8.56 9.25 -12.07
C SER A 409 7.53 8.45 -12.86
N VAL A 410 7.98 7.81 -13.95
CA VAL A 410 7.15 6.88 -14.73
C VAL A 410 6.69 5.70 -13.85
N LEU A 411 7.51 5.29 -12.88
CA LEU A 411 7.14 4.22 -11.95
C LEU A 411 6.03 4.66 -10.99
N ASP A 412 6.03 5.92 -10.53
CA ASP A 412 4.94 6.47 -9.73
C ASP A 412 3.64 6.53 -10.53
N ALA A 413 3.69 6.98 -11.79
CA ALA A 413 2.54 6.95 -12.68
C ALA A 413 2.00 5.53 -12.88
N ILE A 414 2.87 4.54 -13.12
CA ILE A 414 2.48 3.13 -13.25
C ILE A 414 1.86 2.62 -11.94
N ALA A 415 2.49 2.88 -10.79
CA ALA A 415 2.00 2.49 -9.48
C ALA A 415 0.60 3.08 -9.22
N ARG A 416 0.39 4.35 -9.56
CA ARG A 416 -0.92 5.01 -9.43
C ARG A 416 -1.98 4.37 -10.31
N LEU A 417 -1.65 4.11 -11.58
CA LEU A 417 -2.58 3.47 -12.52
C LEU A 417 -2.96 2.05 -12.06
N LEU A 418 -1.98 1.27 -11.58
CA LEU A 418 -2.24 -0.06 -11.00
C LEU A 418 -3.14 0.05 -9.77
N GLY A 419 -2.88 1.02 -8.89
CA GLY A 419 -3.70 1.28 -7.71
C GLY A 419 -5.15 1.59 -8.07
N VAL A 420 -5.38 2.50 -9.01
CA VAL A 420 -6.73 2.85 -9.51
C VAL A 420 -7.46 1.62 -10.06
N VAL A 421 -6.79 0.79 -10.87
CA VAL A 421 -7.39 -0.42 -11.44
C VAL A 421 -7.83 -1.38 -10.33
N VAL A 422 -6.99 -1.57 -9.31
CA VAL A 422 -7.31 -2.38 -8.13
C VAL A 422 -8.50 -1.77 -7.37
N GLY A 423 -8.51 -0.46 -7.15
CA GLY A 423 -9.61 0.25 -6.48
C GLY A 423 -10.96 0.10 -7.20
N LEU A 424 -10.98 0.34 -8.51
CA LEU A 424 -12.18 0.18 -9.36
C LEU A 424 -12.67 -1.27 -9.36
N PHE A 425 -11.75 -2.23 -9.40
CA PHE A 425 -12.07 -3.64 -9.30
C PHE A 425 -12.73 -3.97 -7.95
N ILE A 426 -12.17 -3.47 -6.84
CA ILE A 426 -12.75 -3.61 -5.50
C ILE A 426 -14.17 -3.05 -5.49
N ALA A 427 -14.38 -1.80 -5.92
CA ALA A 427 -15.70 -1.18 -5.95
C ALA A 427 -16.72 -1.99 -6.78
N ARG A 428 -16.28 -2.55 -7.91
CA ARG A 428 -17.12 -3.40 -8.76
C ARG A 428 -17.56 -4.68 -8.04
N LEU A 429 -16.70 -5.28 -7.21
CA LEU A 429 -17.04 -6.45 -6.38
C LEU A 429 -18.13 -6.12 -5.34
N PHE A 430 -18.16 -4.90 -4.83
CA PHE A 430 -19.22 -4.46 -3.90
C PHE A 430 -20.55 -4.20 -4.61
N GLN A 431 -20.54 -3.73 -5.87
CA GLN A 431 -21.77 -3.40 -6.60
C GLN A 431 -22.62 -4.64 -6.97
N PHE A 432 -22.00 -5.77 -7.32
CA PHE A 432 -22.73 -6.95 -7.78
C PHE A 432 -23.77 -7.44 -6.76
N ASP A 433 -23.55 -7.24 -5.47
CA ASP A 433 -24.41 -7.76 -4.40
C ASP A 433 -25.68 -6.94 -4.22
N ALA A 434 -25.59 -5.61 -4.37
CA ALA A 434 -26.74 -4.71 -4.20
C ALA A 434 -27.86 -5.03 -5.21
N ASN A 435 -27.48 -5.37 -6.44
CA ASN A 435 -28.42 -5.75 -7.49
C ASN A 435 -29.09 -7.10 -7.22
N HIS A 436 -28.35 -8.07 -6.64
CA HIS A 436 -28.90 -9.39 -6.30
C HIS A 436 -29.88 -9.34 -5.13
N MET A 437 -29.61 -8.53 -4.10
CA MET A 437 -30.54 -8.33 -2.98
C MET A 437 -31.88 -7.71 -3.42
N THR A 438 -31.83 -6.76 -4.36
CA THR A 438 -33.03 -6.11 -4.89
C THR A 438 -33.93 -7.10 -5.63
N LEU A 439 -33.35 -8.01 -6.42
CA LEU A 439 -34.08 -9.06 -7.14
C LEU A 439 -34.62 -10.17 -6.24
N ALA A 440 -33.92 -10.50 -5.14
CA ALA A 440 -34.41 -11.48 -4.18
C ALA A 440 -35.66 -10.96 -3.44
N ASN A 441 -35.64 -9.69 -3.02
CA ASN A 441 -36.76 -9.06 -2.30
C ASN A 441 -37.99 -8.80 -3.16
N SER A 442 -37.85 -8.64 -4.49
CA SER A 442 -39.01 -8.52 -5.38
C SER A 442 -39.75 -9.85 -5.53
N ARG A 443 -39.01 -10.97 -5.58
CA ARG A 443 -39.61 -12.31 -5.71
C ARG A 443 -40.37 -12.77 -4.47
N THR A 444 -39.91 -12.41 -3.26
CA THR A 444 -40.63 -12.70 -2.01
C THR A 444 -41.85 -11.83 -1.77
N LYS A 445 -42.03 -10.73 -2.51
CA LYS A 445 -43.27 -9.93 -2.47
C LYS A 445 -44.33 -10.40 -3.46
N GLU A 446 -43.95 -11.17 -4.48
CA GLU A 446 -44.85 -11.72 -5.50
C GLU A 446 -45.33 -13.14 -5.17
N ALA A 447 -44.64 -13.84 -4.26
CA ALA A 447 -45.04 -15.13 -3.69
C ALA A 447 -45.74 -14.92 -2.34
#